data_AF-A0A315AH34-F1
#
_entry.id   AF-A0A315AH34-F1
#
_cell.length_a   1.000
_cell.length_b   1.000
_cell.length_c   1.000
_cell.angle_alpha   90.00
_cell.angle_beta   90.00
_cell.angle_gamma   90.00
#
_symmetry.space_group_name_H-M   'P 1'
#
loop_
_entity.id
_entity.type
_entity.pdbx_description
1 polymer ?
#
loop_
_entity_poly.entity_id
_entity_poly.type
_entity_poly.pdbx_seq_one_letter_code
_entity_poly.pdbx_strand_id
1 'polypeptide(L)'
;MAENASPFGLEVGVATLSQVQKQIGDKTSLTPTGINKYSGGKMFEVDGHGLNVEGVNAVTFIFDQADVLVGVLVSMPKNPKSLIKTFSGKYKVINNKVDNFMNYGSAQFSKGDTVIDIDAPHLSFVMEVRYLSKRLRDAFMQQSNAETAAKQKRKADSL
;
A
#
# COMPACT_ATOMS: atom_id res chain seq x y z
N MET A 1 20.24 7.57 -6.64
CA MET A 1 19.40 6.54 -6.00
C MET A 1 17.99 7.09 -5.88
N ALA A 2 16.94 6.28 -6.00
CA ALA A 2 15.55 6.73 -5.82
C ALA A 2 15.36 7.35 -4.43
N GLU A 3 14.70 8.51 -4.38
CA GLU A 3 14.45 9.27 -3.15
C GLU A 3 13.31 8.63 -2.35
N ASN A 4 12.28 8.17 -3.05
CA ASN A 4 11.09 7.53 -2.51
C ASN A 4 11.23 6.00 -2.48
N ALA A 5 10.23 5.31 -1.91
CA ALA A 5 10.19 3.86 -2.02
C ALA A 5 9.82 3.45 -3.45
N SER A 6 10.49 2.43 -3.97
CA SER A 6 10.34 1.96 -5.36
C SER A 6 9.94 0.48 -5.41
N PRO A 7 8.74 0.10 -4.91
CA PRO A 7 8.29 -1.28 -5.01
C PRO A 7 8.29 -1.73 -6.48
N PHE A 8 8.80 -2.93 -6.73
CA PHE A 8 8.95 -3.49 -8.09
C PHE A 8 9.79 -2.62 -9.05
N GLY A 9 10.61 -1.70 -8.53
CA GLY A 9 11.39 -0.74 -9.32
C GLY A 9 10.61 0.49 -9.78
N LEU A 10 9.37 0.66 -9.33
CA LEU A 10 8.50 1.78 -9.68
C LEU A 10 8.42 2.77 -8.52
N GLU A 11 9.04 3.94 -8.68
CA GLU A 11 9.14 4.95 -7.62
C GLU A 11 7.81 5.65 -7.35
N VAL A 12 7.34 5.60 -6.10
CA VAL A 12 6.12 6.29 -5.67
C VAL A 12 6.34 7.81 -5.73
N GLY A 13 5.36 8.53 -6.28
CA GLY A 13 5.40 9.98 -6.54
C GLY A 13 6.13 10.37 -7.83
N VAL A 14 6.66 9.39 -8.59
CA VAL A 14 7.46 9.66 -9.80
C VAL A 14 6.99 8.82 -10.99
N ALA A 15 6.79 7.51 -10.79
CA ALA A 15 6.44 6.61 -11.89
C ALA A 15 5.08 6.98 -12.50
N THR A 16 4.99 7.02 -13.82
CA THR A 16 3.73 7.34 -14.52
C THR A 16 2.95 6.09 -14.88
N LEU A 17 1.65 6.23 -15.15
CA LEU A 17 0.80 5.14 -15.64
C LEU A 17 1.41 4.43 -16.85
N SER A 18 1.95 5.18 -17.82
CA SER A 18 2.59 4.62 -19.00
C SER A 18 3.83 3.78 -18.65
N GLN A 19 4.63 4.23 -17.69
CA GLN A 19 5.80 3.47 -17.22
C GLN A 19 5.39 2.18 -16.51
N VAL A 20 4.36 2.24 -15.65
CA VAL A 20 3.83 1.04 -14.99
C VAL A 20 3.26 0.07 -16.03
N GLN A 21 2.46 0.55 -16.98
CA GLN A 21 1.90 -0.27 -18.06
C GLN A 21 2.98 -0.95 -18.89
N LYS A 22 4.05 -0.25 -19.23
CA LYS A 22 5.17 -0.84 -19.96
C LYS A 22 5.89 -1.90 -19.12
N GLN A 23 6.26 -1.58 -17.88
CA GLN A 23 7.10 -2.46 -17.05
C GLN A 23 6.35 -3.69 -16.52
N ILE A 24 5.04 -3.56 -16.30
CA ILE A 24 4.20 -4.61 -15.73
C ILE A 24 3.39 -5.33 -16.82
N GLY A 25 2.89 -4.61 -17.82
CA GLY A 25 2.11 -5.17 -18.93
C GLY A 25 2.86 -6.20 -19.77
N ASP A 26 4.19 -6.06 -19.88
CA ASP A 26 5.04 -7.05 -20.54
C ASP A 26 5.13 -8.38 -19.76
N LYS A 27 4.73 -8.38 -18.48
CA LYS A 27 4.83 -9.53 -17.57
C LYS A 27 3.47 -10.13 -17.22
N THR A 28 2.45 -9.29 -17.08
CA THR A 28 1.11 -9.69 -16.65
C THR A 28 0.05 -8.66 -17.04
N SER A 29 -1.21 -9.08 -17.07
CA SER A 29 -2.34 -8.23 -17.44
C SER A 29 -2.73 -7.28 -16.31
N LEU A 30 -2.75 -5.98 -16.60
CA LEU A 30 -3.28 -4.92 -15.72
C LEU A 30 -4.80 -4.83 -15.86
N THR A 31 -5.51 -5.21 -14.81
CA THR A 31 -6.98 -5.16 -14.76
C THR A 31 -7.43 -3.84 -14.14
N PRO A 32 -8.19 -2.98 -14.84
CA PRO A 32 -8.71 -1.74 -14.26
C PRO A 32 -9.68 -2.05 -13.12
N THR A 33 -9.49 -1.43 -11.95
CA THR A 33 -10.36 -1.61 -10.76
C THR A 33 -11.14 -0.35 -10.38
N GLY A 34 -11.09 0.68 -11.22
CA GLY A 34 -11.87 1.91 -11.09
C GLY A 34 -11.03 3.12 -10.71
N ILE A 35 -11.69 4.12 -10.08
CA ILE A 35 -11.06 5.36 -9.63
C ILE A 35 -10.91 5.30 -8.10
N ASN A 36 -9.72 5.62 -7.60
CA ASN A 36 -9.46 5.67 -6.18
C ASN A 36 -10.16 6.88 -5.56
N LYS A 37 -10.95 6.66 -4.51
CA LYS A 37 -11.73 7.73 -3.88
C LYS A 37 -10.89 8.84 -3.21
N TYR A 38 -9.63 8.57 -2.88
CA TYR A 38 -8.76 9.48 -2.14
C TYR A 38 -7.79 10.25 -3.05
N SER A 39 -7.25 9.60 -4.09
CA SER A 39 -6.39 10.27 -5.07
C SER A 39 -7.17 10.87 -6.25
N GLY A 40 -8.38 10.37 -6.52
CA GLY A 40 -9.15 10.70 -7.71
C GLY A 40 -8.56 10.14 -9.01
N GLY A 41 -7.50 9.32 -8.95
CA GLY A 41 -6.86 8.72 -10.11
C GLY A 41 -7.21 7.25 -10.32
N LYS A 42 -6.74 6.70 -11.44
CA LYS A 42 -7.04 5.33 -11.86
C LYS A 42 -6.41 4.30 -10.91
N MET A 43 -7.01 3.12 -10.85
CA MET A 43 -6.45 1.95 -10.18
C MET A 43 -6.38 0.76 -11.11
N PHE A 44 -5.30 0.00 -10.98
CA PHE A 44 -5.08 -1.22 -11.73
C PHE A 44 -4.59 -2.31 -10.78
N GLU A 45 -5.12 -3.52 -10.95
CA GLU A 45 -4.71 -4.70 -10.20
C GLU A 45 -4.02 -5.69 -11.13
N VAL A 46 -3.05 -6.41 -10.56
CA VAL A 46 -2.38 -7.53 -11.20
C VAL A 46 -2.30 -8.71 -10.25
N ASP A 47 -2.37 -9.90 -10.82
CA ASP A 47 -2.01 -11.13 -10.14
C ASP A 47 -0.49 -11.14 -9.88
N GLY A 48 -0.11 -11.41 -8.64
CA GLY A 48 1.29 -11.49 -8.22
C GLY A 48 2.09 -12.60 -8.92
N HIS A 49 1.42 -13.65 -9.41
CA HIS A 49 2.07 -14.73 -10.16
C HIS A 49 2.84 -14.23 -11.38
N GLY A 50 2.30 -13.25 -12.10
CA GLY A 50 2.94 -12.69 -13.29
C GLY A 50 4.06 -11.67 -13.00
N LEU A 51 4.25 -11.26 -11.74
CA LEU A 51 5.32 -10.33 -11.36
C LEU A 51 6.65 -11.02 -11.04
N ASN A 52 6.68 -12.35 -11.02
CA ASN A 52 7.81 -13.17 -10.55
C ASN A 52 8.27 -12.79 -9.13
N VAL A 53 7.34 -12.35 -8.28
CA VAL A 53 7.62 -12.08 -6.87
C VAL A 53 6.99 -13.18 -6.03
N GLU A 54 7.85 -14.02 -5.46
CA GLU A 54 7.44 -15.18 -4.67
C GLU A 54 6.54 -14.75 -3.51
N GLY A 55 5.40 -15.41 -3.39
CA GLY A 55 4.45 -15.17 -2.31
C GLY A 55 3.66 -13.87 -2.45
N VAL A 56 3.60 -13.20 -3.59
CA VAL A 56 2.63 -12.11 -3.79
C VAL A 56 1.36 -12.69 -4.39
N ASN A 57 0.23 -12.41 -3.73
CA ASN A 57 -1.10 -12.83 -4.21
C ASN A 57 -1.65 -11.82 -5.22
N ALA A 58 -1.61 -10.53 -4.87
CA ALA A 58 -2.13 -9.46 -5.71
C ALA A 58 -1.38 -8.14 -5.46
N VAL A 59 -1.33 -7.30 -6.48
CA VAL A 59 -0.80 -5.94 -6.39
C VAL A 59 -1.77 -4.95 -7.00
N THR A 60 -2.13 -3.92 -6.25
CA THR A 60 -2.93 -2.79 -6.75
C THR A 60 -2.05 -1.55 -6.88
N PHE A 61 -1.98 -0.97 -8.08
CA PHE A 61 -1.36 0.31 -8.36
C PHE A 61 -2.42 1.41 -8.32
N ILE A 62 -2.13 2.50 -7.60
CA ILE A 62 -3.03 3.64 -7.43
C ILE A 62 -2.34 4.88 -7.98
N PHE A 63 -2.99 5.54 -8.92
CA PHE A 63 -2.51 6.77 -9.56
C PHE A 63 -3.27 7.99 -9.04
N ASP A 64 -2.73 9.19 -9.26
CA ASP A 64 -3.46 10.44 -9.12
C ASP A 64 -4.10 10.88 -10.45
N GLN A 65 -4.72 12.06 -10.47
CA GLN A 65 -5.37 12.61 -11.66
C GLN A 65 -4.39 12.99 -12.78
N ALA A 66 -3.11 13.15 -12.47
CA ALA A 66 -2.04 13.39 -13.44
C ALA A 66 -1.38 12.07 -13.89
N ASP A 67 -2.00 10.93 -13.59
CA ASP A 67 -1.50 9.59 -13.91
C ASP A 67 -0.12 9.30 -13.29
N VAL A 68 0.20 9.90 -12.12
CA VAL A 68 1.41 9.60 -11.33
C VAL A 68 1.10 8.58 -10.25
N LEU A 69 1.98 7.59 -10.07
CA LEU A 69 1.85 6.51 -9.10
C LEU A 69 1.96 7.08 -7.68
N VAL A 70 0.87 7.02 -6.91
CA VAL A 70 0.81 7.56 -5.54
C VAL A 70 0.59 6.49 -4.48
N GLY A 71 0.28 5.26 -4.87
CA GLY A 71 0.17 4.12 -3.97
C GLY A 71 0.39 2.76 -4.64
N VAL A 72 0.97 1.82 -3.89
CA VAL A 72 1.06 0.41 -4.26
C VAL A 72 0.62 -0.44 -3.07
N LEU A 73 -0.41 -1.25 -3.24
CA LEU A 73 -0.90 -2.19 -2.24
C LEU A 73 -0.48 -3.60 -2.65
N VAL A 74 0.12 -4.35 -1.73
CA VAL A 74 0.59 -5.71 -1.97
C VAL A 74 -0.09 -6.63 -0.96
N SER A 75 -0.80 -7.63 -1.47
CA SER A 75 -1.40 -8.71 -0.69
C SER A 75 -0.50 -9.94 -0.77
N MET A 76 -0.15 -10.53 0.37
CA MET A 76 0.78 -11.67 0.44
C MET A 76 0.58 -12.53 1.70
N PRO A 77 1.08 -13.78 1.76
CA PRO A 77 1.05 -14.60 2.96
C PRO A 77 1.72 -13.92 4.15
N LYS A 78 1.16 -14.16 5.34
CA LYS A 78 1.56 -13.52 6.58
C LYS A 78 2.96 -13.95 7.02
N ASN A 79 3.93 -13.05 6.86
CA ASN A 79 5.28 -13.17 7.41
C ASN A 79 5.87 -11.80 7.79
N PRO A 80 5.25 -11.08 8.73
CA PRO A 80 5.66 -9.72 9.07
C PRO A 80 7.09 -9.67 9.66
N LYS A 81 7.52 -10.70 10.41
CA LYS A 81 8.86 -10.73 11.02
C LYS A 81 9.98 -10.68 9.98
N SER A 82 9.90 -11.54 8.96
CA SER A 82 10.90 -11.57 7.87
C SER A 82 10.89 -10.27 7.08
N LEU A 83 9.70 -9.73 6.82
CA LEU A 83 9.54 -8.50 6.07
C LEU A 83 10.11 -7.29 6.83
N ILE A 84 9.84 -7.16 8.12
CA ILE A 84 10.39 -6.10 8.98
C ILE A 84 11.91 -6.15 9.00
N LYS A 85 12.51 -7.35 9.14
CA LYS A 85 13.97 -7.52 9.08
C LYS A 85 14.54 -7.00 7.76
N THR A 86 13.89 -7.33 6.65
CA THR A 86 14.27 -6.87 5.31
C THR A 86 14.12 -5.36 5.15
N PHE A 87 13.02 -4.79 5.65
CA PHE A 87 12.69 -3.37 5.48
C PHE A 87 13.52 -2.47 6.38
N SER A 88 13.90 -2.93 7.58
CA SER A 88 14.73 -2.15 8.50
C SER A 88 16.13 -1.87 7.95
N GLY A 89 16.62 -2.69 7.01
CA GLY A 89 17.86 -2.42 6.28
C GLY A 89 17.72 -1.47 5.09
N LYS A 90 16.49 -1.12 4.68
CA LYS A 90 16.20 -0.34 3.46
C LYS A 90 15.49 0.99 3.74
N TYR A 91 14.70 1.05 4.81
CA TYR A 91 13.79 2.15 5.13
C TYR A 91 13.96 2.57 6.60
N LYS A 92 13.64 3.84 6.89
CA LYS A 92 13.62 4.33 8.27
C LYS A 92 12.41 3.78 8.99
N VAL A 93 12.62 3.08 10.10
CA VAL A 93 11.54 2.60 10.99
C VAL A 93 10.87 3.80 11.66
N ILE A 94 9.54 3.88 11.60
CA ILE A 94 8.73 4.86 12.34
C ILE A 94 8.14 4.20 13.59
N ASN A 95 7.52 3.03 13.42
CA ASN A 95 6.92 2.27 14.51
C ASN A 95 6.97 0.78 14.18
N ASN A 96 7.11 -0.06 15.19
CA ASN A 96 6.92 -1.49 15.07
C ASN A 96 6.07 -2.01 16.26
N LYS A 97 4.89 -2.54 15.96
CA LYS A 97 3.95 -3.17 16.89
C LYS A 97 3.68 -4.62 16.51
N VAL A 98 4.61 -5.28 15.81
CA VAL A 98 4.49 -6.70 15.50
C VAL A 98 4.88 -7.53 16.71
N ASP A 99 4.01 -8.47 17.06
CA ASP A 99 4.28 -9.46 18.07
C ASP A 99 5.18 -10.58 17.50
N ASN A 100 6.40 -10.65 18.02
CA ASN A 100 7.40 -11.62 17.58
C ASN A 100 7.11 -13.05 18.03
N PHE A 101 6.17 -13.30 18.93
CA PHE A 101 5.73 -14.65 19.27
C PHE A 101 4.56 -15.03 18.35
N MET A 102 3.50 -14.24 18.38
CA MET A 102 2.22 -14.52 17.71
C MET A 102 2.21 -14.22 16.20
N ASN A 103 3.23 -13.55 15.67
CA ASN A 103 3.41 -13.30 14.22
C ASN A 103 2.27 -12.51 13.56
N TYR A 104 1.76 -11.49 14.26
CA TYR A 104 0.77 -10.54 13.75
C TYR A 104 1.08 -9.14 14.30
N GLY A 105 0.42 -8.12 13.76
CA GLY A 105 0.52 -6.73 14.20
C GLY A 105 0.78 -5.79 13.02
N SER A 106 1.29 -4.60 13.30
CA SER A 106 1.57 -3.61 12.27
C SER A 106 2.94 -2.98 12.46
N ALA A 107 3.52 -2.50 11.37
CA ALA A 107 4.75 -1.72 11.39
C ALA A 107 4.68 -0.62 10.34
N GLN A 108 5.35 0.49 10.60
CA GLN A 108 5.41 1.63 9.71
C GLN A 108 6.86 2.04 9.46
N PHE A 109 7.17 2.33 8.21
CA PHE A 109 8.47 2.81 7.75
C PHE A 109 8.28 4.05 6.88
N SER A 110 9.39 4.74 6.60
CA SER A 110 9.42 5.86 5.67
C SER A 110 10.67 5.82 4.79
N LYS A 111 10.50 6.36 3.58
CA LYS A 111 11.59 6.71 2.67
C LYS A 111 11.13 7.88 1.79
N GLY A 112 11.82 9.01 1.90
CA GLY A 112 11.41 10.26 1.23
C GLY A 112 9.98 10.66 1.61
N ASP A 113 9.15 10.84 0.60
CA ASP A 113 7.72 11.12 0.70
C ASP A 113 6.82 9.88 0.64
N THR A 114 7.40 8.69 0.78
CA THR A 114 6.65 7.44 0.91
C THR A 114 6.59 6.97 2.37
N VAL A 115 5.38 6.62 2.79
CA VAL A 115 5.10 5.84 4.01
C VAL A 115 4.85 4.40 3.59
N ILE A 116 5.49 3.45 4.29
CA ILE A 116 5.26 2.02 4.08
C ILE A 116 4.58 1.45 5.33
N ASP A 117 3.35 0.98 5.18
CA ASP A 117 2.58 0.34 6.24
C ASP A 117 2.52 -1.18 6.00
N ILE A 118 2.93 -1.97 6.99
CA ILE A 118 2.69 -3.41 7.07
C ILE A 118 1.52 -3.63 8.01
N ASP A 119 0.49 -4.35 7.55
CA ASP A 119 -0.64 -4.79 8.36
C ASP A 119 -0.80 -6.30 8.27
N ALA A 120 -0.51 -7.00 9.36
CA ALA A 120 -0.57 -8.44 9.49
C ALA A 120 -1.67 -8.80 10.52
N PRO A 121 -2.93 -8.96 10.10
CA PRO A 121 -4.04 -9.27 11.01
C PRO A 121 -3.86 -10.60 11.76
N HIS A 122 -4.44 -10.68 12.96
CA HIS A 122 -4.37 -11.88 13.79
C HIS A 122 -5.12 -13.06 13.14
N LEU A 123 -6.38 -12.86 12.73
CA LEU A 123 -7.30 -13.89 12.23
C LEU A 123 -7.28 -14.07 10.70
N SER A 124 -6.16 -13.76 10.05
CA SER A 124 -5.99 -13.96 8.60
C SER A 124 -4.60 -14.53 8.29
N PHE A 125 -4.52 -15.32 7.21
CA PHE A 125 -3.27 -15.84 6.65
C PHE A 125 -2.62 -14.88 5.66
N VAL A 126 -3.33 -13.81 5.29
CA VAL A 126 -2.88 -12.76 4.37
C VAL A 126 -2.55 -11.50 5.16
N MET A 127 -1.44 -10.85 4.79
CA MET A 127 -1.05 -9.53 5.24
C MET A 127 -1.02 -8.56 4.06
N GLU A 128 -1.10 -7.27 4.37
CA GLU A 128 -0.98 -6.20 3.40
C GLU A 128 0.29 -5.38 3.63
N VAL A 129 0.94 -5.00 2.54
CA VAL A 129 2.03 -4.02 2.52
C VAL A 129 1.60 -2.88 1.64
N ARG A 130 1.57 -1.66 2.19
CA ARG A 130 1.06 -0.47 1.51
C ARG A 130 2.16 0.55 1.41
N TYR A 131 2.58 0.86 0.20
CA TYR A 131 3.49 1.98 -0.10
C TYR A 131 2.63 3.15 -0.53
N LEU A 132 2.59 4.22 0.25
CA LEU A 132 1.70 5.36 0.01
C LEU A 132 2.52 6.64 0.00
N SER A 133 2.28 7.51 -0.98
CA SER A 133 2.70 8.91 -0.84
C SER A 133 2.08 9.51 0.42
N LYS A 134 2.79 10.41 1.11
CA LYS A 134 2.27 11.12 2.30
C LYS A 134 0.93 11.79 2.00
N ARG A 135 0.81 12.43 0.83
CA ARG A 135 -0.43 13.06 0.37
C ARG A 135 -1.61 12.07 0.31
N LEU A 136 -1.42 10.90 -0.30
CA LEU A 136 -2.47 9.87 -0.37
C LEU A 136 -2.82 9.35 1.04
N ARG A 137 -1.80 9.12 1.88
CA ARG A 137 -1.96 8.68 3.26
C ARG A 137 -2.79 9.68 4.08
N ASP A 138 -2.50 10.96 3.94
CA ASP A 138 -3.18 12.03 4.67
C ASP A 138 -4.62 12.19 4.20
N ALA A 139 -4.87 12.16 2.89
CA ALA A 139 -6.22 12.18 2.33
C ALA A 139 -7.06 11.00 2.84
N PHE A 140 -6.47 9.79 2.88
CA PHE A 140 -7.11 8.61 3.46
C PHE A 140 -7.47 8.81 4.94
N MET A 141 -6.55 9.33 5.75
CA MET A 141 -6.76 9.53 7.18
C MET A 141 -7.84 10.57 7.45
N GLN A 142 -7.77 11.71 6.78
CA GLN A 142 -8.74 12.80 6.95
C GLN A 142 -10.15 12.33 6.62
N GLN A 143 -10.33 11.66 5.48
CA GLN A 143 -11.65 11.16 5.09
C GLN A 143 -12.13 10.04 6.00
N SER A 144 -11.27 9.08 6.37
CA SER A 144 -11.65 7.97 7.25
C SER A 144 -12.06 8.45 8.66
N ASN A 145 -11.36 9.45 9.18
CA ASN A 145 -11.69 10.07 10.47
C ASN A 145 -13.02 10.84 10.40
N ALA A 146 -13.26 11.58 9.32
CA ALA A 146 -14.53 12.28 9.11
C ALA A 146 -15.71 11.30 8.97
N GLU A 147 -15.55 10.22 8.21
CA GLU A 147 -16.57 9.17 8.07
C GLU A 147 -16.87 8.48 9.42
N THR A 148 -15.84 8.23 10.22
CA THR A 148 -16.00 7.62 11.55
C THR A 148 -16.74 8.55 12.51
N ALA A 149 -16.36 9.83 12.56
CA ALA A 149 -17.03 10.84 13.38
C ALA A 149 -18.51 11.02 12.96
N ALA A 150 -18.79 11.04 11.66
CA ALA A 150 -20.16 11.12 11.15
C ALA A 150 -21.00 9.90 11.54
N LYS A 151 -20.43 8.69 11.46
CA LYS A 151 -21.10 7.45 11.89
C LYS A 151 -21.40 7.45 13.39
N GLN A 152 -20.49 7.96 14.22
CA GLN A 152 -20.69 8.06 15.66
C GLN A 152 -21.80 9.05 16.02
N LYS A 153 -21.82 10.24 15.40
CA LYS A 153 -22.90 11.23 15.60
C LYS A 153 -24.27 10.64 15.24
N ARG A 154 -24.40 10.01 14.06
CA ARG A 154 -25.66 9.39 13.63
C ARG A 154 -26.16 8.32 14.59
N LYS A 155 -25.25 7.53 15.19
CA LYS A 155 -25.61 6.51 16.19
C LYS A 155 -26.09 7.14 17.51
N ALA A 156 -25.46 8.25 17.93
CA ALA A 156 -25.85 8.98 19.12
C ALA A 156 -27.21 9.69 18.95
N ASP A 157 -27.51 10.22 17.76
CA ASP A 157 -28.77 10.90 17.46
C ASP A 157 -29.95 9.91 17.24
N SER A 158 -29.64 8.62 17.04
CA SER A 158 -30.63 7.54 16.86
C SER A 158 -30.96 6.77 18.14
N LEU A 159 -30.45 7.22 19.29
CA LEU A 159 -30.70 6.70 20.64
C LEU A 159 -31.59 7.67 21.41
#